data_AF-A0A2C5YNB0-F1
#
_entry.id   AF-A0A2C5YNB0-F1
#
_cell.length_a   1.000
_cell.length_b   1.000
_cell.length_c   1.000
_cell.angle_alpha   90.00
_cell.angle_beta   90.00
_cell.angle_gamma   90.00
#
_symmetry.space_group_name_H-M   'P 1'
#
loop_
_entity.id
_entity.type
_entity.pdbx_description
1 polymer ?
#
loop_
_entity_poly.entity_id
_entity_poly.type
_entity_poly.pdbx_seq_one_letter_code
_entity_poly.pdbx_strand_id
1 'polypeptide(L)'
;MSLETEVGLTASMQTPATAWPILTKGPDVWSRNAQEEERLCSCSRKHIGKPKEISIFLSQETSAPPLLATVQPYTSNDEPAGAANPNKADFPRDHVPSHETLQRWVEGQIRREQEPDFPQMLQSFLLAYSEGGRNLPKHDLVSNVHKMGCFFRIWKMSSFSCRDPTNRMANLPLSVQARLRNIAREALKSLEYRVLKALDECLGQHTQPQPPERMAVWASLWRLMLMYRDLLIAFEAKVELLTRRGGGADQAGEEKRR
;
A
#
# COMPACT_ATOMS: atom_id res chain seq x y z
N MET A 1 15.31 1.81 59.31
CA MET A 1 14.25 2.72 58.85
C MET A 1 14.80 3.42 57.62
N SER A 2 14.42 2.92 56.43
CA SER A 2 13.57 3.64 55.47
C SER A 2 14.43 4.51 54.54
N LEU A 3 14.35 4.49 53.21
CA LEU A 3 13.48 3.85 52.22
C LEU A 3 14.33 3.82 50.93
N GLU A 4 14.71 2.64 50.43
CA GLU A 4 15.14 2.53 49.04
C GLU A 4 13.88 2.54 48.18
N THR A 5 13.73 3.61 47.41
CA THR A 5 12.61 3.77 46.48
C THR A 5 13.00 3.03 45.20
N GLU A 6 12.57 1.77 45.08
CA GLU A 6 12.61 1.06 43.80
C GLU A 6 11.71 1.80 42.82
N VAL A 7 12.33 2.56 41.91
CA VAL A 7 11.66 3.07 40.72
C VAL A 7 11.46 1.87 39.79
N GLY A 8 10.32 1.19 39.97
CA GLY A 8 9.83 0.20 39.04
C GLY A 8 9.56 0.85 37.69
N LEU A 9 10.56 0.81 36.80
CA LEU A 9 10.38 0.96 35.36
C LEU A 9 9.55 -0.22 34.86
N THR A 10 8.25 -0.15 35.06
CA THR A 10 7.30 -0.97 34.33
C THR A 10 7.27 -0.45 32.91
N ALA A 11 8.20 -0.94 32.08
CA ALA A 11 8.01 -0.88 30.64
C ALA A 11 6.68 -1.58 30.36
N SER A 12 5.63 -0.82 30.04
CA SER A 12 4.41 -1.43 29.52
C SER A 12 4.85 -2.17 28.26
N MET A 13 4.89 -3.51 28.30
CA MET A 13 5.20 -4.29 27.11
C MET A 13 4.09 -4.04 26.11
N GLN A 14 4.29 -3.04 25.26
CA GLN A 14 3.43 -2.81 24.10
C GLN A 14 3.64 -4.00 23.18
N THR A 15 2.58 -4.78 23.01
CA THR A 15 2.59 -5.87 22.04
C THR A 15 2.55 -5.26 20.64
N PRO A 16 3.20 -5.88 19.65
CA PRO A 16 3.10 -5.48 18.25
C PRO A 16 1.66 -5.14 17.80
N ALA A 17 0.63 -5.89 18.19
CA ALA A 17 -0.76 -5.56 17.85
C ALA A 17 -1.27 -4.25 18.48
N THR A 18 -0.77 -3.85 19.65
CA THR A 18 -1.14 -2.57 20.29
C THR A 18 -0.51 -1.34 19.61
N ALA A 19 0.56 -1.53 18.83
CA ALA A 19 1.18 -0.46 18.05
C ALA A 19 0.48 -0.21 16.69
N TRP A 20 -0.52 -1.03 16.34
CA TRP A 20 -1.27 -0.94 15.09
C TRP A 20 -2.15 0.33 15.00
N PRO A 21 -2.34 0.92 13.79
CA PRO A 21 -1.61 0.64 12.56
C PRO A 21 -0.22 1.31 12.55
N ILE A 22 0.77 0.66 11.91
CA ILE A 22 2.13 1.20 11.80
C ILE A 22 2.34 1.71 10.36
N LEU A 23 2.13 0.85 9.36
CA LEU A 23 2.36 1.16 7.94
C LEU A 23 1.53 2.35 7.44
N THR A 24 0.28 2.44 7.88
CA THR A 24 -0.71 3.36 7.28
C THR A 24 -1.06 4.56 8.16
N LYS A 25 -0.43 4.68 9.34
CA LYS A 25 -0.66 5.79 10.28
C LYS A 25 -0.01 7.10 9.85
N GLY A 26 1.10 7.02 9.12
CA GLY A 26 1.82 8.17 8.60
C GLY A 26 1.19 8.80 7.35
N PRO A 27 1.71 9.97 6.89
CA PRO A 27 1.31 10.55 5.61
C PRO A 27 1.66 9.60 4.45
N ASP A 28 0.97 9.74 3.32
CA ASP A 28 1.36 9.01 2.12
C ASP A 28 2.69 9.56 1.58
N VAL A 29 3.73 8.75 1.65
CA VAL A 29 5.09 9.08 1.23
C VAL A 29 5.38 8.68 -0.21
N TRP A 30 4.51 7.89 -0.82
CA TRP A 30 4.72 7.30 -2.15
C TRP A 30 4.19 8.22 -3.26
N SER A 31 3.02 8.82 -3.03
CA SER A 31 2.45 9.76 -3.99
C SER A 31 3.13 11.13 -3.91
N ARG A 32 3.45 11.70 -5.08
CA ARG A 32 3.86 13.10 -5.22
C ARG A 32 2.72 14.06 -4.91
N ASN A 33 1.46 13.63 -5.07
CA ASN A 33 0.24 14.42 -4.94
C ASN A 33 -0.64 13.92 -3.78
N ALA A 34 -0.04 13.36 -2.72
CA ALA A 34 -0.75 12.73 -1.60
C ALA A 34 -1.95 13.53 -1.05
N GLN A 35 -1.78 14.84 -0.82
CA GLN A 35 -2.85 15.70 -0.29
C GLN A 35 -4.02 15.84 -1.27
N GLU A 36 -3.74 15.91 -2.57
CA GLU A 36 -4.78 16.00 -3.60
C GLU A 36 -5.49 14.66 -3.76
N GLU A 37 -4.78 13.54 -3.68
CA GLU A 37 -5.38 12.20 -3.70
C GLU A 37 -6.34 11.99 -2.51
N GLU A 38 -5.98 12.45 -1.32
CA GLU A 38 -6.83 12.40 -0.13
C GLU A 38 -8.12 13.22 -0.30
N ARG A 39 -8.01 14.42 -0.87
CA ARG A 39 -9.17 15.27 -1.21
C ARG A 39 -10.07 14.60 -2.25
N LEU A 40 -9.48 14.05 -3.31
CA LEU A 40 -10.22 13.34 -4.36
C LEU A 40 -10.92 12.08 -3.83
N CYS A 41 -10.36 11.42 -2.82
CA CYS A 41 -10.99 10.28 -2.15
C CYS A 41 -12.20 10.68 -1.30
N SER A 42 -12.21 11.91 -0.76
CA SER A 42 -13.22 12.40 0.19
C SER A 42 -14.37 13.16 -0.46
N CYS A 43 -14.23 13.61 -1.72
CA CYS A 43 -15.25 14.41 -2.39
C CYS A 43 -16.46 13.59 -2.87
N SER A 44 -17.62 14.25 -2.93
CA SER A 44 -18.82 13.68 -3.54
C SER A 44 -18.67 13.61 -5.06
N ARG A 45 -19.12 12.51 -5.68
CA ARG A 45 -18.94 12.25 -7.11
C ARG A 45 -20.27 11.97 -7.78
N LYS A 46 -20.54 12.70 -8.86
CA LYS A 46 -21.67 12.48 -9.76
C LYS A 46 -21.13 12.01 -11.10
N HIS A 47 -21.30 10.73 -11.40
CA HIS A 47 -20.82 10.13 -12.65
C HIS A 47 -21.56 10.71 -13.85
N ILE A 48 -20.83 10.99 -14.93
CA ILE A 48 -21.34 11.55 -16.18
C ILE A 48 -20.84 10.72 -17.37
N GLY A 49 -21.57 10.78 -18.49
CA GLY A 49 -21.20 10.06 -19.71
C GLY A 49 -21.27 8.53 -19.57
N LYS A 50 -20.67 7.81 -20.52
CA LYS A 50 -20.65 6.34 -20.54
C LYS A 50 -19.37 5.81 -19.85
N PRO A 51 -19.46 4.71 -19.08
CA PRO A 51 -18.29 4.00 -18.60
C PRO A 51 -17.41 3.50 -19.75
N LYS A 52 -16.10 3.43 -19.52
CA LYS A 52 -15.09 2.96 -20.47
C LYS A 52 -14.22 1.90 -19.81
N GLU A 53 -13.92 0.85 -20.55
CA GLU A 53 -12.96 -0.17 -20.12
C GLU A 53 -11.54 0.30 -20.42
N ILE A 54 -10.65 0.11 -19.46
CA ILE A 54 -9.23 0.42 -19.56
C ILE A 54 -8.40 -0.73 -18.99
N SER A 55 -7.15 -0.82 -19.43
CA SER A 55 -6.16 -1.73 -18.86
C SER A 55 -5.17 -0.94 -18.02
N ILE A 56 -5.06 -1.25 -16.74
CA ILE A 56 -4.18 -0.56 -15.79
C ILE A 56 -2.94 -1.42 -15.52
N PHE A 57 -1.77 -0.80 -15.47
CA PHE A 57 -0.48 -1.45 -15.28
C PHE A 57 0.27 -0.82 -14.09
N LEU A 58 1.00 -1.63 -13.31
CA LEU A 58 1.88 -1.13 -12.25
C LEU A 58 3.14 -0.46 -12.82
N SER A 59 3.60 -0.89 -14.00
CA SER A 59 4.76 -0.32 -14.70
C SER A 59 4.37 0.13 -16.11
N GLN A 60 5.25 0.89 -16.77
CA GLN A 60 5.14 1.19 -18.20
C GLN A 60 5.40 -0.05 -19.08
N GLU A 61 5.98 -1.10 -18.50
CA GLU A 61 6.18 -2.38 -19.17
C GLU A 61 4.84 -3.08 -19.44
N THR A 62 4.53 -3.20 -20.73
CA THR A 62 3.26 -3.79 -21.20
C THR A 62 3.27 -5.31 -21.26
N SER A 63 4.41 -5.94 -20.94
CA SER A 63 4.57 -7.39 -20.83
C SER A 63 3.90 -7.96 -19.57
N ALA A 64 3.66 -7.13 -18.55
CA ALA A 64 2.98 -7.52 -17.32
C ALA A 64 1.45 -7.63 -17.53
N PRO A 65 0.77 -8.56 -16.83
CA PRO A 65 -0.68 -8.69 -16.91
C PRO A 65 -1.37 -7.41 -16.38
N PRO A 66 -2.31 -6.82 -17.16
CA PRO A 66 -3.04 -5.65 -16.72
C PRO A 66 -4.16 -5.98 -15.73
N LEU A 67 -4.56 -4.98 -14.95
CA LEU A 67 -5.87 -4.94 -14.32
C LEU A 67 -6.87 -4.39 -15.32
N LEU A 68 -7.83 -5.21 -15.73
CA LEU A 68 -8.98 -4.76 -16.49
C LEU A 68 -9.93 -4.04 -15.54
N ALA A 69 -10.28 -2.80 -15.85
CA ALA A 69 -11.14 -2.00 -15.01
C ALA A 69 -12.05 -1.09 -15.85
N THR A 70 -13.22 -0.78 -15.28
CA THR A 70 -14.17 0.16 -15.88
C THR A 70 -14.08 1.49 -15.14
N VAL A 71 -13.81 2.57 -15.87
CA VAL A 71 -13.76 3.93 -15.34
C VAL A 71 -14.82 4.81 -15.98
N GLN A 72 -15.34 5.77 -15.25
CA GLN A 72 -16.33 6.72 -15.74
C GLN A 72 -15.98 8.13 -15.29
N PRO A 73 -16.10 9.13 -16.19
CA PRO A 73 -15.91 10.53 -15.80
C PRO A 73 -16.92 10.95 -14.73
N TYR A 74 -16.54 11.87 -13.85
CA TYR A 74 -17.43 12.41 -12.82
C TYR A 74 -17.22 13.90 -12.60
N THR A 75 -18.24 14.57 -12.06
CA THR A 75 -18.15 15.93 -11.53
C THR A 75 -18.25 15.92 -10.00
N SER A 76 -17.54 16.83 -9.35
CA SER A 76 -17.62 17.05 -7.90
C SER A 76 -18.44 18.30 -7.59
N ASN A 77 -19.16 18.31 -6.47
CA ASN A 77 -19.95 19.49 -6.05
C ASN A 77 -19.09 20.75 -5.83
N ASP A 78 -17.78 20.60 -5.61
CA ASP A 78 -16.85 21.70 -5.39
C ASP A 78 -16.43 22.42 -6.69
N GLU A 79 -16.87 21.94 -7.86
CA GLU A 79 -16.57 22.59 -9.15
C GLU A 79 -17.71 23.50 -9.60
N PRO A 80 -17.40 24.70 -10.15
CA PRO A 80 -18.41 25.55 -10.75
C PRO A 80 -19.12 24.81 -11.89
N ALA A 81 -20.45 24.94 -11.94
CA ALA A 81 -21.30 24.20 -12.86
C ALA A 81 -20.83 24.37 -14.31
N GLY A 82 -20.48 23.26 -14.97
CA GLY A 82 -20.13 23.21 -16.39
C GLY A 82 -18.66 22.94 -16.73
N ALA A 83 -17.74 22.99 -15.76
CA ALA A 83 -16.34 22.62 -15.99
C ALA A 83 -16.13 21.12 -15.81
N ALA A 84 -16.58 20.30 -16.77
CA ALA A 84 -16.22 18.88 -16.79
C ALA A 84 -14.71 18.76 -17.00
N ASN A 85 -13.95 18.52 -15.93
CA ASN A 85 -12.52 18.28 -16.05
C ASN A 85 -12.31 16.88 -16.66
N PRO A 86 -11.79 16.77 -17.90
CA PRO A 86 -11.64 15.49 -18.58
C PRO A 86 -10.64 14.55 -17.86
N ASN A 87 -9.89 15.08 -16.89
CA ASN A 87 -8.93 14.31 -16.08
C ASN A 87 -9.54 13.73 -14.78
N LYS A 88 -10.85 13.88 -14.54
CA LYS A 88 -11.55 13.27 -13.41
C LYS A 88 -12.33 12.04 -13.86
N ALA A 89 -11.91 10.87 -13.37
CA ALA A 89 -12.60 9.60 -13.56
C ALA A 89 -12.56 8.81 -12.25
N ASP A 90 -13.57 7.98 -12.03
CA ASP A 90 -13.63 7.06 -10.90
C ASP A 90 -14.11 5.69 -11.38
N PHE A 91 -13.96 4.67 -10.54
CA PHE A 91 -14.64 3.40 -10.74
C PHE A 91 -16.13 3.60 -10.41
N PRO A 92 -17.05 3.30 -11.34
CA PRO A 92 -18.48 3.25 -11.03
C PRO A 92 -18.74 2.34 -9.83
N ARG A 93 -19.79 2.62 -9.06
CA ARG A 93 -20.10 1.91 -7.80
C ARG A 93 -20.05 0.38 -7.94
N ASP A 94 -20.58 -0.15 -9.03
CA ASP A 94 -20.69 -1.59 -9.27
C ASP A 94 -19.43 -2.20 -9.94
N HIS A 95 -18.45 -1.37 -10.29
CA HIS A 95 -17.24 -1.76 -11.02
C HIS A 95 -15.96 -1.43 -10.24
N VAL A 96 -16.07 -1.17 -8.94
CA VAL A 96 -14.90 -0.99 -8.08
C VAL A 96 -14.14 -2.32 -7.98
N PRO A 97 -12.82 -2.36 -8.29
CA PRO A 97 -12.04 -3.59 -8.18
C PRO A 97 -12.08 -4.17 -6.76
N SER A 98 -12.45 -5.44 -6.66
CA SER A 98 -12.46 -6.14 -5.37
C SER A 98 -11.04 -6.39 -4.85
N HIS A 99 -10.90 -6.60 -3.54
CA HIS A 99 -9.62 -7.00 -2.94
C HIS A 99 -9.04 -8.26 -3.60
N GLU A 100 -9.89 -9.22 -3.94
CA GLU A 100 -9.48 -10.47 -4.59
C GLU A 100 -8.98 -10.22 -6.03
N THR A 101 -9.65 -9.35 -6.78
CA THR A 101 -9.23 -8.94 -8.12
C THR A 101 -7.85 -8.26 -8.07
N LEU A 102 -7.65 -7.33 -7.13
CA LEU A 102 -6.38 -6.63 -6.95
C LEU A 102 -5.25 -7.56 -6.51
N GLN A 103 -5.54 -8.50 -5.62
CA GLN A 103 -4.58 -9.54 -5.22
C GLN A 103 -4.16 -10.38 -6.42
N ARG A 104 -5.11 -10.97 -7.16
CA ARG A 104 -4.83 -11.80 -8.35
C ARG A 104 -4.02 -11.03 -9.40
N TRP A 105 -4.32 -9.75 -9.60
CA TRP A 105 -3.57 -8.90 -10.52
C TRP A 105 -2.09 -8.83 -10.14
N VAL A 106 -1.78 -8.55 -8.88
CA VAL A 106 -0.40 -8.48 -8.40
C VAL A 106 0.28 -9.85 -8.44
N GLU A 107 -0.41 -10.92 -8.06
CA GLU A 107 0.13 -12.28 -8.16
C GLU A 107 0.47 -12.67 -9.61
N GLY A 108 -0.34 -12.22 -10.57
CA GLY A 108 -0.05 -12.42 -12.00
C GLY A 108 1.31 -11.82 -12.41
N GLN A 109 1.73 -10.73 -11.77
CA GLN A 109 3.03 -10.10 -12.01
C GLN A 109 4.15 -10.87 -11.31
N ILE A 110 3.95 -11.24 -10.03
CA ILE A 110 4.92 -12.03 -9.25
C ILE A 110 5.27 -13.33 -10.00
N ARG A 111 4.29 -14.01 -10.60
CA ARG A 111 4.54 -15.25 -11.38
C ARG A 111 5.40 -15.05 -12.63
N ARG A 112 5.46 -13.83 -13.18
CA ARG A 112 6.25 -13.50 -14.38
C ARG A 112 7.62 -12.93 -14.05
N GLU A 113 7.78 -12.34 -12.88
CA GLU A 113 9.06 -11.82 -12.38
C GLU A 113 9.95 -12.98 -11.95
N GLN A 114 10.82 -13.45 -12.84
CA GLN A 114 11.82 -14.49 -12.55
C GLN A 114 13.21 -13.90 -12.33
N GLU A 115 13.29 -12.92 -11.45
CA GLU A 115 14.57 -12.36 -11.02
C GLU A 115 15.14 -13.19 -9.86
N PRO A 116 16.43 -13.55 -9.88
CA PRO A 116 17.06 -14.39 -8.84
C PRO A 116 17.36 -13.62 -7.54
N ASP A 117 16.71 -12.48 -7.29
CA ASP A 117 16.94 -11.69 -6.09
C ASP A 117 16.18 -12.27 -4.88
N PHE A 118 16.73 -12.04 -3.69
CA PHE A 118 16.13 -12.55 -2.45
C PHE A 118 14.70 -12.04 -2.22
N PRO A 119 14.39 -10.74 -2.41
CA PRO A 119 13.04 -10.23 -2.20
C PRO A 119 11.98 -10.81 -3.15
N GLN A 120 12.33 -11.15 -4.40
CA GLN A 120 11.38 -11.76 -5.34
C GLN A 120 11.24 -13.25 -5.05
N MET A 121 12.34 -13.97 -4.77
CA MET A 121 12.26 -15.36 -4.32
C MET A 121 11.37 -15.51 -3.09
N LEU A 122 11.49 -14.59 -2.12
CA LEU A 122 10.63 -14.57 -0.94
C LEU A 122 9.16 -14.33 -1.29
N GLN A 123 8.86 -13.42 -2.22
CA GLN A 123 7.48 -13.19 -2.70
C GLN A 123 6.90 -14.42 -3.37
N SER A 124 7.67 -15.06 -4.25
CA SER A 124 7.27 -16.30 -4.94
C SER A 124 7.06 -17.45 -3.96
N PHE A 125 7.92 -17.57 -2.93
CA PHE A 125 7.73 -18.53 -1.85
C PHE A 125 6.40 -18.29 -1.11
N LEU A 126 6.12 -17.06 -0.69
CA LEU A 126 4.90 -16.72 0.05
C LEU A 126 3.64 -16.96 -0.81
N LEU A 127 3.70 -16.65 -2.10
CA LEU A 127 2.63 -16.96 -3.05
C LEU A 127 2.37 -18.47 -3.10
N ALA A 128 3.40 -19.26 -3.42
CA ALA A 128 3.27 -20.73 -3.52
C ALA A 128 2.79 -21.36 -2.19
N TYR A 129 3.27 -20.86 -1.06
CA TYR A 129 2.83 -21.30 0.26
C TYR A 129 1.35 -20.97 0.52
N SER A 130 0.91 -19.79 0.11
CA SER A 130 -0.49 -19.39 0.25
C SER A 130 -1.44 -20.25 -0.60
N GLU A 131 -0.98 -20.70 -1.78
CA GLU A 131 -1.71 -21.58 -2.69
C GLU A 131 -1.72 -23.05 -2.22
N GLY A 132 -0.70 -23.49 -1.48
CA GLY A 132 -0.60 -24.86 -0.96
C GLY A 132 -1.67 -25.26 0.07
N GLY A 133 -2.45 -24.29 0.55
CA GLY A 133 -3.66 -24.53 1.33
C GLY A 133 -3.46 -24.64 2.85
N ARG A 134 -4.59 -24.71 3.58
CA ARG A 134 -4.66 -24.59 5.04
C ARG A 134 -4.01 -25.73 5.83
N ASN A 135 -3.62 -26.80 5.16
CA ASN A 135 -2.91 -27.91 5.79
C ASN A 135 -1.45 -27.55 6.10
N LEU A 136 -0.94 -26.44 5.55
CA LEU A 136 0.40 -25.96 5.81
C LEU A 136 0.51 -25.26 7.18
N PRO A 137 1.63 -25.44 7.91
CA PRO A 137 1.88 -24.78 9.19
C PRO A 137 1.74 -23.26 9.13
N LYS A 138 1.01 -22.66 10.08
CA LYS A 138 0.82 -21.20 10.15
C LYS A 138 0.34 -20.59 8.81
N HIS A 139 -0.44 -21.33 8.01
CA HIS A 139 -0.91 -20.90 6.68
C HIS A 139 -1.62 -19.54 6.72
N ASP A 140 -2.46 -19.28 7.72
CA ASP A 140 -3.17 -18.00 7.83
C ASP A 140 -2.23 -16.81 7.99
N LEU A 141 -1.12 -16.97 8.75
CA LEU A 141 -0.10 -15.92 8.87
C LEU A 141 0.54 -15.64 7.52
N VAL A 142 1.02 -16.69 6.84
CA VAL A 142 1.68 -16.56 5.53
C VAL A 142 0.73 -15.99 4.48
N SER A 143 -0.52 -16.45 4.45
CA SER A 143 -1.56 -15.95 3.54
C SER A 143 -1.85 -14.47 3.78
N ASN A 144 -1.95 -14.03 5.05
CA ASN A 144 -2.16 -12.61 5.36
C ASN A 144 -0.94 -11.77 5.01
N VAL A 145 0.29 -12.25 5.26
CA VAL A 145 1.53 -11.53 4.88
C VAL A 145 1.70 -11.44 3.36
N HIS A 146 1.36 -12.50 2.62
CA HIS A 146 1.33 -12.49 1.16
C HIS A 146 0.35 -11.44 0.63
N LYS A 147 -0.89 -11.45 1.13
CA LYS A 147 -1.91 -10.44 0.79
C LYS A 147 -1.44 -9.03 1.10
N MET A 148 -0.88 -8.84 2.29
CA MET A 148 -0.31 -7.55 2.72
C MET A 148 0.80 -7.11 1.76
N GLY A 149 1.66 -8.02 1.32
CA GLY A 149 2.67 -7.79 0.29
C GLY A 149 2.07 -7.34 -1.05
N CYS A 150 0.94 -7.92 -1.47
CA CYS A 150 0.25 -7.53 -2.71
C CYS A 150 -0.29 -6.10 -2.63
N PHE A 151 -1.02 -5.77 -1.56
CA PHE A 151 -1.57 -4.42 -1.39
C PHE A 151 -0.49 -3.37 -1.11
N PHE A 152 0.57 -3.74 -0.41
CA PHE A 152 1.73 -2.86 -0.21
C PHE A 152 2.36 -2.48 -1.54
N ARG A 153 2.47 -3.43 -2.48
CA ARG A 153 2.98 -3.17 -3.82
C ARG A 153 2.13 -2.16 -4.59
N ILE A 154 0.80 -2.28 -4.54
CA ILE A 154 -0.11 -1.31 -5.16
C ILE A 154 0.05 0.06 -4.50
N TRP A 155 0.04 0.12 -3.17
CA TRP A 155 0.14 1.36 -2.42
C TRP A 155 1.47 2.10 -2.64
N LYS A 156 2.59 1.35 -2.71
CA LYS A 156 3.95 1.86 -2.92
C LYS A 156 4.17 2.51 -4.29
N MET A 157 3.35 2.18 -5.30
CA MET A 157 3.53 2.74 -6.64
C MET A 157 3.37 4.24 -6.63
N SER A 158 4.33 4.98 -7.20
CA SER A 158 4.28 6.45 -7.29
C SER A 158 3.36 6.94 -8.41
N SER A 159 3.16 6.13 -9.45
CA SER A 159 2.18 6.33 -10.50
C SER A 159 1.75 5.00 -11.13
N PHE A 160 0.65 5.04 -11.89
CA PHE A 160 0.16 3.91 -12.67
C PHE A 160 0.03 4.31 -14.13
N SER A 161 0.27 3.37 -15.02
CA SER A 161 0.01 3.54 -16.45
C SER A 161 -1.31 2.89 -16.83
N CYS A 162 -1.99 3.44 -17.83
CA CYS A 162 -3.18 2.83 -18.40
C CYS A 162 -3.12 2.81 -19.91
N ARG A 163 -3.82 1.84 -20.49
CA ARG A 163 -4.11 1.79 -21.91
C ARG A 163 -5.57 2.13 -22.12
N ASP A 164 -5.80 3.15 -22.94
CA ASP A 164 -7.14 3.60 -23.28
C ASP A 164 -7.80 2.70 -24.35
N PRO A 165 -9.11 2.86 -24.63
CA PRO A 165 -9.78 2.11 -25.70
C PRO A 165 -9.19 2.34 -27.10
N THR A 166 -8.41 3.40 -27.31
CA THR A 166 -7.70 3.67 -28.57
C THR A 166 -6.32 3.00 -28.62
N ASN A 167 -6.04 2.10 -27.67
CA ASN A 167 -4.79 1.35 -27.53
C ASN A 167 -3.56 2.23 -27.28
N ARG A 168 -3.75 3.46 -26.79
CA ARG A 168 -2.66 4.38 -26.45
C ARG A 168 -2.31 4.28 -24.97
N MET A 169 -1.01 4.25 -24.68
CA MET A 169 -0.49 4.30 -23.32
C MET A 169 -0.54 5.73 -22.80
N ALA A 170 -1.09 5.90 -21.60
CA ALA A 170 -1.18 7.17 -20.90
C ALA A 170 -0.94 6.96 -19.40
N ASN A 171 -0.78 8.06 -18.67
CA ASN A 171 -0.82 8.02 -17.21
C ASN A 171 -2.27 7.84 -16.74
N LEU A 172 -2.47 6.99 -15.73
CA LEU A 172 -3.80 6.82 -15.15
C LEU A 172 -4.27 8.16 -14.53
N PRO A 173 -5.54 8.56 -14.67
CA PRO A 173 -6.04 9.77 -14.03
C PRO A 173 -5.82 9.76 -12.51
N LEU A 174 -5.43 10.90 -11.94
CA LEU A 174 -5.04 11.01 -10.52
C LEU A 174 -6.15 10.54 -9.57
N SER A 175 -7.40 10.81 -9.90
CA SER A 175 -8.58 10.36 -9.14
C SER A 175 -8.71 8.84 -9.08
N VAL A 176 -8.45 8.15 -10.19
CA VAL A 176 -8.44 6.67 -10.24
C VAL A 176 -7.23 6.10 -9.48
N GLN A 177 -6.06 6.74 -9.60
CA GLN A 177 -4.86 6.35 -8.82
C GLN A 177 -5.13 6.47 -7.32
N ALA A 178 -5.70 7.60 -6.88
CA ALA A 178 -6.08 7.85 -5.51
C ALA A 178 -7.02 6.75 -4.99
N ARG A 179 -8.03 6.39 -5.79
CA ARG A 179 -8.99 5.35 -5.43
C ARG A 179 -8.33 3.98 -5.28
N LEU A 180 -7.45 3.59 -6.20
CA LEU A 180 -6.69 2.33 -6.12
C LEU A 180 -5.80 2.29 -4.86
N ARG A 181 -5.03 3.35 -4.61
CA ARG A 181 -4.18 3.44 -3.41
C ARG A 181 -5.00 3.43 -2.14
N ASN A 182 -6.16 4.10 -2.11
CA ASN A 182 -7.04 4.10 -0.94
C ASN A 182 -7.59 2.70 -0.65
N ILE A 183 -8.05 1.94 -1.67
CA ILE A 183 -8.48 0.55 -1.49
C ILE A 183 -7.34 -0.29 -0.92
N ALA A 184 -6.14 -0.18 -1.50
CA ALA A 184 -4.96 -0.90 -1.01
C ALA A 184 -4.60 -0.52 0.43
N ARG A 185 -4.65 0.76 0.78
CA ARG A 185 -4.35 1.28 2.13
C ARG A 185 -5.34 0.78 3.17
N GLU A 186 -6.64 0.74 2.86
CA GLU A 186 -7.66 0.18 3.76
C GLU A 186 -7.50 -1.34 3.94
N ALA A 187 -7.17 -2.06 2.86
CA ALA A 187 -6.84 -3.48 2.95
C ALA A 187 -5.62 -3.71 3.87
N LEU A 188 -4.55 -2.93 3.69
CA LEU A 188 -3.34 -2.99 4.51
C LEU A 188 -3.61 -2.78 5.99
N LYS A 189 -4.44 -1.80 6.38
CA LYS A 189 -4.85 -1.59 7.77
C LYS A 189 -5.38 -2.89 8.37
N SER A 190 -6.38 -3.49 7.73
CA SER A 190 -7.01 -4.71 8.27
C SER A 190 -6.05 -5.92 8.32
N LEU A 191 -5.17 -6.06 7.33
CA LEU A 191 -4.21 -7.16 7.23
C LEU A 191 -3.09 -7.03 8.25
N GLU A 192 -2.57 -5.81 8.44
CA GLU A 192 -1.53 -5.51 9.41
C GLU A 192 -1.96 -5.92 10.82
N TYR A 193 -3.19 -5.60 11.22
CA TYR A 193 -3.74 -6.05 12.50
C TYR A 193 -3.75 -7.58 12.63
N ARG A 194 -4.24 -8.29 11.60
CA ARG A 194 -4.32 -9.76 11.60
C ARG A 194 -2.94 -10.41 11.70
N VAL A 195 -1.97 -9.85 10.97
CA VAL A 195 -0.57 -10.34 10.98
C VAL A 195 0.06 -10.11 12.35
N LEU A 196 -0.03 -8.89 12.90
CA LEU A 196 0.57 -8.57 14.20
C LEU A 196 -0.07 -9.40 15.32
N LYS A 197 -1.39 -9.57 15.29
CA LYS A 197 -2.10 -10.46 16.22
C LYS A 197 -1.61 -11.91 16.12
N ALA A 198 -1.46 -12.45 14.92
CA ALA A 198 -0.96 -13.82 14.73
C ALA A 198 0.49 -13.99 15.19
N LEU A 199 1.31 -12.95 15.07
CA LEU A 199 2.68 -12.94 15.60
C LEU A 199 2.68 -12.89 17.14
N ASP A 200 1.82 -12.07 17.75
CA ASP A 200 1.66 -12.01 19.21
C ASP A 200 1.21 -13.36 19.79
N GLU A 201 0.30 -14.05 19.11
CA GLU A 201 -0.11 -15.42 19.48
C GLU A 201 1.05 -16.41 19.41
N CYS A 202 1.98 -16.25 18.44
CA CYS A 202 3.18 -17.07 18.37
C CYS A 202 4.16 -16.78 19.53
N LEU A 203 4.23 -15.54 19.99
CA LEU A 203 5.10 -15.14 21.12
C LEU A 203 4.51 -15.57 22.47
N GLY A 204 3.20 -15.42 22.66
CA GLY A 204 2.50 -15.75 23.91
C GLY A 204 2.45 -17.25 24.23
N GLN A 205 2.70 -18.11 23.25
CA GLN A 205 2.73 -19.56 23.45
C GLN A 205 3.97 -20.04 24.22
N HIS A 206 4.97 -19.19 24.50
CA HIS A 206 6.24 -19.48 25.22
C HIS A 206 6.98 -20.75 24.77
N THR A 207 6.56 -21.35 23.67
CA THR A 207 7.09 -22.58 23.10
C THR A 207 7.70 -22.17 21.77
N GLN A 208 8.98 -22.51 21.54
CA GLN A 208 9.59 -22.18 20.25
C GLN A 208 8.76 -22.78 19.11
N PRO A 209 8.59 -22.06 17.98
CA PRO A 209 7.90 -22.60 16.82
C PRO A 209 8.49 -23.95 16.44
N GLN A 210 7.62 -24.92 16.18
CA GLN A 210 8.07 -26.24 15.77
C GLN A 210 8.88 -26.13 14.47
N PRO A 211 9.85 -27.03 14.21
CA PRO A 211 10.64 -27.00 12.97
C PRO A 211 9.85 -26.73 11.67
N PRO A 212 8.66 -27.34 11.43
CA PRO A 212 7.87 -27.05 10.23
C PRO A 212 7.22 -25.64 10.22
N GLU A 213 6.98 -25.03 11.37
CA GLU A 213 6.43 -23.67 11.49
C GLU A 213 7.49 -22.58 11.32
N ARG A 214 8.75 -22.89 11.66
CA ARG A 214 9.85 -21.91 11.64
C ARG A 214 9.97 -21.25 10.28
N MET A 215 9.93 -22.01 9.19
CA MET A 215 10.06 -21.45 7.84
C MET A 215 8.93 -20.46 7.50
N ALA A 216 7.69 -20.79 7.87
CA ALA A 216 6.54 -19.92 7.65
C ALA A 216 6.67 -18.60 8.42
N VAL A 217 7.08 -18.67 9.70
CA VAL A 217 7.30 -17.50 10.55
C VAL A 217 8.48 -16.66 10.04
N TRP A 218 9.61 -17.30 9.71
CA TRP A 218 10.79 -16.62 9.18
C TRP A 218 10.52 -15.89 7.88
N ALA A 219 9.88 -16.55 6.90
CA ALA A 219 9.51 -15.92 5.64
C ALA A 219 8.58 -14.72 5.86
N SER A 220 7.62 -14.86 6.78
CA SER A 220 6.70 -13.81 7.16
C SER A 220 7.42 -12.60 7.75
N LEU A 221 8.35 -12.82 8.70
CA LEU A 221 9.15 -11.77 9.32
C LEU A 221 10.04 -11.06 8.30
N TRP A 222 10.74 -11.80 7.43
CA TRP A 222 11.57 -11.20 6.39
C TRP A 222 10.74 -10.30 5.47
N ARG A 223 9.54 -10.74 5.07
CA ARG A 223 8.69 -9.92 4.21
C ARG A 223 8.23 -8.65 4.92
N LEU A 224 7.86 -8.74 6.19
CA LEU A 224 7.51 -7.58 7.00
C LEU A 224 8.69 -6.60 7.11
N MET A 225 9.87 -7.09 7.48
CA MET A 225 11.08 -6.27 7.58
C MET A 225 11.39 -5.51 6.29
N LEU A 226 11.28 -6.18 5.13
CA LEU A 226 11.51 -5.53 3.84
C LEU A 226 10.45 -4.45 3.55
N MET A 227 9.17 -4.69 3.84
CA MET A 227 8.12 -3.68 3.66
C MET A 227 8.32 -2.46 4.58
N TYR A 228 8.63 -2.69 5.85
CA TYR A 228 8.90 -1.58 6.79
C TYR A 228 10.17 -0.83 6.43
N ARG A 229 11.24 -1.52 5.99
CA ARG A 229 12.47 -0.89 5.51
C ARG A 229 12.19 0.02 4.32
N ASP A 230 11.43 -0.45 3.35
CA ASP A 230 11.03 0.36 2.19
C ASP A 230 10.27 1.62 2.63
N LEU A 231 9.34 1.48 3.57
CA LEU A 231 8.58 2.61 4.11
C LEU A 231 9.47 3.63 4.82
N LEU A 232 10.43 3.17 5.64
CA LEU A 232 11.37 4.04 6.36
C LEU A 232 12.23 4.85 5.37
N ILE A 233 12.80 4.19 4.35
CA ILE A 233 13.59 4.86 3.31
C ILE A 233 12.76 5.93 2.60
N ALA A 234 11.52 5.63 2.26
CA ALA A 234 10.63 6.59 1.60
C ALA A 234 10.26 7.77 2.52
N PHE A 235 10.07 7.50 3.81
CA PHE A 235 9.82 8.53 4.81
C PHE A 235 11.02 9.47 4.96
N GLU A 236 12.23 8.93 5.09
CA GLU A 236 13.48 9.70 5.15
C GLU A 236 13.65 10.60 3.92
N ALA A 237 13.47 10.04 2.72
CA ALA A 237 13.55 10.80 1.47
C ALA A 237 12.51 11.93 1.40
N LYS A 238 11.30 11.70 1.92
CA LYS A 238 10.25 12.73 1.97
C LYS A 238 10.59 13.85 2.94
N VAL A 239 11.12 13.51 4.12
CA VAL A 239 11.56 14.48 5.13
C VAL A 239 12.69 15.34 4.57
N GLU A 240 13.70 14.74 3.93
CA GLU A 240 14.80 15.48 3.32
C GLU A 240 14.31 16.49 2.27
N LEU A 241 13.36 16.09 1.42
CA LEU A 241 12.76 16.96 0.41
C LEU A 241 12.00 18.13 1.04
N LEU A 242 11.26 17.89 2.12
CA LEU A 242 10.54 18.94 2.83
C LEU A 242 11.50 19.92 3.51
N THR A 243 12.57 19.44 4.12
CA THR A 243 13.61 20.28 4.74
C THR A 243 14.30 21.17 3.71
N ARG A 244 14.67 20.62 2.53
CA ARG A 244 15.26 21.42 1.44
C ARG A 244 14.29 22.48 0.90
N ARG A 245 13.00 22.16 0.80
CA ARG A 245 11.98 23.10 0.32
C ARG A 245 11.67 24.20 1.33
N GLY A 246 11.73 23.89 2.64
CA GLY A 246 11.60 24.86 3.72
C GLY A 246 12.78 25.84 3.77
N GLY A 247 14.01 25.36 3.63
CA GLY A 247 15.21 26.20 3.66
C GLY A 247 15.38 27.16 2.47
N GLY A 248 14.74 26.89 1.33
CA GLY A 248 14.77 27.78 0.16
C GLY A 248 13.78 28.96 0.21
N ALA A 249 12.75 28.88 1.06
CA ALA A 249 11.78 29.96 1.21
C ALA A 249 12.34 31.13 2.03
N ASP A 250 13.23 30.86 2.98
CA ASP A 250 13.83 31.89 3.84
C ASP A 250 14.92 32.70 3.11
N GLN A 251 15.59 32.14 2.10
CA GLN A 251 16.60 32.88 1.31
C GLN A 251 15.98 33.80 0.24
N ALA A 252 14.78 33.46 -0.29
CA ALA A 252 14.10 34.31 -1.27
C ALA A 252 13.42 35.55 -0.66
N GLY A 253 13.24 35.58 0.66
CA GLY A 253 12.71 36.74 1.40
C GLY A 253 13.76 37.82 1.67
N GLU A 254 15.05 37.48 1.65
CA GLU A 254 16.14 38.38 2.03
C GLU A 254 16.71 39.17 0.83
N GLU A 255 16.57 38.64 -0.38
CA GLU A 255 17.06 39.29 -1.61
C GLU A 255 16.08 40.34 -2.19
N LYS A 256 14.86 40.45 -1.64
CA LYS A 256 13.93 41.55 -1.95
C LYS A 256 13.98 42.72 -0.94
N ARG A 257 14.90 42.68 0.02
CA ARG A 257 15.10 43.74 1.03
C ARG A 257 16.48 44.41 0.94
N ARG A 258 17.21 44.22 -0.16
CA ARG A 258 18.43 44.98 -0.47
C ARG A 258 18.24 45.83 -1.71
#